data_AF-A0AAW0L030-F1
#
_entry.id   AF-A0AAW0L030-F1
#
_cell.length_a   1.000
_cell.length_b   1.000
_cell.length_c   1.000
_cell.angle_alpha   90.00
_cell.angle_beta   90.00
_cell.angle_gamma   90.00
#
_symmetry.space_group_name_H-M   'P 1'
#
loop_
_entity.id
_entity.type
_entity.pdbx_description
1 polymer ?
#
loop_
_entity_poly.entity_id
_entity_poly.type
_entity_poly.pdbx_seq_one_letter_code
_entity_poly.pdbx_strand_id
1 'polypeptide(L)'
;MAAFTKKGEEQERAAKEARENLKILESGLEGKRFFGGETIGFVDIAAGWIGCWAQMTGEIIGIMLIDAETMPCVPALMAAFTKKGEEQERAAKEARENLKILESGLEGKRFFGGETIGFVDIAAGWIGCSAQMTAEIIGIKLIDVETMPLLDSWFQDFLGIPLIKECMPPQDKLLEYIKELHKKIVTTAST
;
A
#
# COMPACT_ATOMS: atom_id res chain seq x y z
N MET A 1 -28.75 -19.83 8.86
CA MET A 1 -28.46 -19.05 7.64
C MET A 1 -28.48 -17.53 7.82
N ALA A 2 -28.98 -16.96 8.92
CA ALA A 2 -29.10 -15.50 9.10
C ALA A 2 -27.87 -14.77 9.72
N ALA A 3 -26.88 -15.51 10.23
CA ALA A 3 -25.72 -14.90 10.92
C ALA A 3 -24.62 -14.42 9.97
N PHE A 4 -24.53 -15.00 8.76
CA PHE A 4 -23.54 -14.60 7.74
C PHE A 4 -23.93 -13.32 7.00
N THR A 5 -25.23 -13.10 6.78
CA THR A 5 -25.75 -11.89 6.10
C THR A 5 -25.62 -10.64 6.95
N LYS A 6 -25.91 -10.71 8.26
CA LYS A 6 -25.73 -9.56 9.18
C LYS A 6 -24.27 -9.11 9.30
N LYS A 7 -23.32 -10.06 9.29
CA LYS A 7 -21.89 -9.74 9.35
C LYS A 7 -21.43 -8.98 8.10
N GLY A 8 -21.94 -9.37 6.92
CA GLY A 8 -21.65 -8.68 5.66
C GLY A 8 -22.22 -7.26 5.59
N GLU A 9 -23.47 -7.06 5.99
CA GLU A 9 -24.10 -5.72 6.01
C GLU A 9 -23.41 -4.76 6.99
N GLU A 10 -23.02 -5.28 8.15
CA GLU A 10 -22.33 -4.51 9.19
C GLU A 10 -20.90 -4.14 8.77
N GLN A 11 -20.21 -5.04 8.07
CA GLN A 11 -18.90 -4.81 7.43
C GLN A 11 -19.00 -3.78 6.30
N GLU A 12 -20.02 -3.86 5.45
CA GLU A 12 -20.23 -2.91 4.34
C GLU A 12 -20.55 -1.50 4.85
N ARG A 13 -21.37 -1.40 5.91
CA ARG A 13 -21.63 -0.13 6.59
C ARG A 13 -20.37 0.45 7.21
N ALA A 14 -19.57 -0.36 7.91
CA ALA A 14 -18.30 0.08 8.50
C ALA A 14 -17.30 0.52 7.43
N ALA A 15 -17.24 -0.16 6.28
CA ALA A 15 -16.41 0.23 5.15
C ALA A 15 -16.88 1.57 4.55
N LYS A 16 -18.19 1.77 4.40
CA LYS A 16 -18.76 3.03 3.91
C LYS A 16 -18.46 4.19 4.85
N GLU A 17 -18.63 4.01 6.15
CA GLU A 17 -18.32 5.01 7.17
C GLU A 17 -16.81 5.34 7.18
N ALA A 18 -15.95 4.33 7.06
CA ALA A 18 -14.51 4.54 6.93
C ALA A 18 -14.13 5.31 5.66
N ARG A 19 -14.79 5.06 4.52
CA ARG A 19 -14.61 5.83 3.27
C ARG A 19 -15.07 7.28 3.41
N GLU A 20 -16.19 7.51 4.09
CA GLU A 20 -16.66 8.87 4.38
C GLU A 20 -15.66 9.60 5.29
N ASN A 21 -15.10 8.92 6.29
CA ASN A 21 -14.02 9.46 7.12
C ASN A 21 -12.73 9.73 6.32
N LEU A 22 -12.39 8.88 5.34
CA LEU A 22 -11.27 9.14 4.42
C LEU A 22 -11.50 10.40 3.58
N LYS A 23 -12.72 10.65 3.10
CA LYS A 23 -13.07 11.91 2.40
C LYS A 23 -12.96 13.14 3.32
N ILE A 24 -13.27 12.99 4.60
CA ILE A 24 -13.05 14.04 5.60
C ILE A 24 -11.55 14.31 5.77
N LEU A 25 -10.72 13.27 5.74
CA LEU A 25 -9.28 13.41 5.75
C LEU A 25 -8.80 14.12 4.47
N GLU A 26 -9.24 13.70 3.28
CA GLU A 26 -8.89 14.36 2.02
C GLU A 26 -9.26 15.86 2.01
N SER A 27 -10.46 16.22 2.46
CA SER A 27 -10.85 17.63 2.59
C SER A 27 -10.07 18.38 3.68
N GLY A 28 -9.69 17.71 4.77
CA GLY A 28 -8.87 18.29 5.83
C GLY A 28 -7.44 18.64 5.41
N LEU A 29 -6.95 18.01 4.34
CA LEU A 29 -5.67 18.23 3.67
C LEU A 29 -5.71 19.34 2.61
N GLU A 30 -6.88 19.83 2.21
CA GLU A 30 -6.99 20.81 1.13
C GLU A 30 -6.17 22.08 1.46
N GLY A 31 -5.20 22.40 0.61
CA GLY A 31 -4.29 23.54 0.80
C GLY A 31 -3.21 23.36 1.87
N LYS A 32 -3.03 22.16 2.44
CA LYS A 32 -2.01 21.85 3.46
C LYS A 32 -1.05 20.76 2.98
N ARG A 33 0.19 20.81 3.48
CA ARG A 33 1.21 19.79 3.22
C ARG A 33 0.96 18.50 4.02
N PHE A 34 0.48 18.66 5.24
CA PHE A 34 0.14 17.61 6.21
C PHE A 34 -1.12 18.00 7.00
N PHE A 35 -1.75 17.06 7.70
CA PHE A 35 -2.84 17.39 8.64
C PHE A 35 -2.37 18.32 9.77
N GLY A 36 -1.10 18.22 10.15
CA GLY A 36 -0.43 19.16 11.06
C GLY A 36 -0.05 20.51 10.43
N GLY A 37 -0.46 20.79 9.18
CA GLY A 37 -0.05 21.98 8.44
C GLY A 37 1.29 21.78 7.74
N GLU A 38 2.35 22.39 8.27
CA GLU A 38 3.73 22.29 7.74
C GLU A 38 4.54 21.15 8.35
N THR A 39 4.05 20.56 9.45
CA THR A 39 4.72 19.47 10.16
C THR A 39 3.91 18.19 10.09
N ILE A 40 4.59 17.05 10.01
CA ILE A 40 4.00 15.71 10.08
C ILE A 40 3.30 15.55 11.44
N GLY A 41 1.98 15.34 11.41
CA GLY A 41 1.17 15.05 12.57
C GLY A 41 0.92 13.56 12.76
N PHE A 42 0.34 13.20 13.91
CA PHE A 42 -0.05 11.83 14.23
C PHE A 42 -0.97 11.21 13.16
N VAL A 43 -1.89 12.01 12.60
CA VAL A 43 -2.83 11.57 11.55
C VAL A 43 -2.09 11.25 10.25
N ASP A 44 -1.03 11.98 9.90
CA ASP A 44 -0.23 11.71 8.71
C ASP A 44 0.47 10.35 8.82
N ILE A 45 1.05 10.03 9.98
CA ILE A 45 1.70 8.75 10.26
C ILE A 45 0.67 7.60 10.31
N ALA A 46 -0.46 7.81 11.00
CA ALA A 46 -1.51 6.81 11.13
C ALA A 46 -2.18 6.50 9.78
N ALA A 47 -2.42 7.51 8.93
CA ALA A 47 -3.00 7.34 7.61
C ALA A 47 -2.01 6.71 6.61
N GLY A 48 -0.71 7.02 6.67
CA GLY A 48 0.32 6.37 5.85
C GLY A 48 0.44 4.87 6.10
N TRP A 49 0.15 4.45 7.32
CA TRP A 49 0.17 3.04 7.72
C TRP A 49 -1.13 2.29 7.51
N ILE A 50 -2.24 2.97 7.20
CA ILE A 50 -3.48 2.29 6.82
C ILE A 50 -3.25 1.36 5.62
N GLY A 51 -2.33 1.67 4.69
CA GLY A 51 -1.94 0.77 3.60
C GLY A 51 -1.22 -0.51 4.06
N CYS A 52 -0.21 -0.36 4.92
CA CYS A 52 0.51 -1.50 5.53
C CYS A 52 -0.41 -2.39 6.38
N TRP A 53 -1.37 -1.78 7.09
CA TRP A 53 -2.31 -2.50 7.95
C TRP A 53 -3.52 -3.02 7.17
N ALA A 54 -3.90 -2.42 6.04
CA ALA A 54 -5.02 -2.88 5.19
C ALA A 54 -4.79 -4.30 4.65
N GLN A 55 -3.55 -4.66 4.31
CA GLN A 55 -3.18 -6.04 3.98
C GLN A 55 -3.38 -7.00 5.16
N MET A 56 -3.18 -6.52 6.39
CA MET A 56 -3.37 -7.30 7.62
C MET A 56 -4.85 -7.36 8.07
N THR A 57 -5.62 -6.27 7.89
CA THR A 57 -7.03 -6.17 8.34
C THR A 57 -8.03 -6.76 7.35
N GLY A 58 -7.70 -6.81 6.06
CA GLY A 58 -8.54 -7.43 5.03
C GLY A 58 -8.85 -8.91 5.34
N GLU A 59 -7.87 -9.64 5.87
CA GLU A 59 -8.02 -11.06 6.21
C GLU A 59 -8.47 -11.31 7.66
N ILE A 60 -8.11 -10.43 8.61
CA ILE A 60 -8.50 -10.59 10.03
C ILE A 60 -9.93 -10.09 10.30
N ILE A 61 -10.36 -9.02 9.62
CA ILE A 61 -11.59 -8.28 9.94
C ILE A 61 -12.61 -8.33 8.79
N GLY A 62 -12.18 -8.71 7.57
CA GLY A 62 -13.04 -8.74 6.38
C GLY A 62 -13.44 -7.35 5.89
N ILE A 63 -12.64 -6.32 6.22
CA ILE A 63 -12.85 -4.94 5.78
C ILE A 63 -11.73 -4.57 4.81
N MET A 64 -12.09 -4.36 3.55
CA MET A 64 -11.19 -3.82 2.52
C MET A 64 -11.32 -2.29 2.57
N LEU A 65 -10.44 -1.63 3.33
CA LEU A 65 -10.47 -0.17 3.51
C LEU A 65 -9.96 0.59 2.28
N ILE A 66 -9.19 -0.07 1.42
CA ILE A 66 -8.66 0.49 0.17
C ILE A 66 -9.29 -0.32 -0.96
N ASP A 67 -10.18 0.31 -1.73
CA ASP A 67 -10.81 -0.30 -2.89
C ASP A 67 -10.05 0.09 -4.18
N ALA A 68 -10.38 -0.60 -5.28
CA ALA A 68 -9.79 -0.34 -6.59
C ALA A 68 -10.05 1.08 -7.11
N GLU A 69 -11.09 1.77 -6.59
CA GLU A 69 -11.45 3.14 -7.00
C GLU A 69 -10.53 4.19 -6.35
N THR A 70 -10.09 3.98 -5.11
CA THR A 70 -9.23 4.92 -4.37
C THR A 70 -7.74 4.72 -4.65
N MET A 71 -7.29 3.51 -4.96
CA MET A 71 -5.91 3.25 -5.36
C MET A 71 -5.80 2.05 -6.31
N PRO A 72 -5.83 2.29 -7.64
CA PRO A 72 -5.89 1.23 -8.66
C PRO A 72 -4.70 0.25 -8.64
N CYS A 73 -3.58 0.62 -8.03
CA CYS A 73 -2.42 -0.27 -7.93
C CYS A 73 -2.62 -1.43 -6.93
N VAL A 74 -3.48 -1.29 -5.92
CA VAL A 74 -3.61 -2.28 -4.83
C VAL A 74 -4.08 -3.65 -5.32
N PRO A 75 -5.16 -3.78 -6.11
CA PRO A 75 -5.63 -5.09 -6.56
C PRO A 75 -4.57 -5.83 -7.39
N ALA A 76 -3.86 -5.11 -8.26
CA ALA A 76 -2.83 -5.69 -9.10
C ALA A 76 -1.60 -6.12 -8.29
N LEU A 77 -1.17 -5.31 -7.32
CA LEU A 77 -0.08 -5.66 -6.38
C LEU A 77 -0.44 -6.91 -5.56
N MET A 78 -1.67 -6.97 -5.03
CA MET A 78 -2.16 -8.11 -4.26
C MET A 78 -2.28 -9.38 -5.10
N ALA A 79 -2.80 -9.28 -6.32
CA ALA A 79 -2.92 -10.41 -7.22
C ALA A 79 -1.54 -10.91 -7.69
N ALA A 80 -0.59 -10.01 -7.96
CA ALA A 80 0.79 -10.40 -8.27
C ALA A 80 1.44 -11.16 -7.11
N PHE A 81 1.10 -10.80 -5.87
CA PHE A 81 1.64 -11.46 -4.68
C PHE A 81 0.96 -12.79 -4.37
N THR A 82 -0.35 -12.93 -4.58
CA THR A 82 -1.14 -14.07 -4.06
C THR A 82 -1.56 -15.11 -5.11
N LYS A 83 -1.58 -14.74 -6.40
CA LYS A 83 -1.99 -15.64 -7.49
C LYS A 83 -0.82 -16.45 -8.04
N LYS A 84 -1.11 -17.41 -8.91
CA LYS A 84 -0.12 -18.28 -9.57
C LYS A 84 -0.33 -18.34 -11.07
N GLY A 85 0.74 -18.66 -11.80
CA GLY A 85 0.69 -18.88 -13.25
C GLY A 85 0.28 -17.63 -14.03
N GLU A 86 -0.52 -17.80 -15.07
CA GLU A 86 -0.92 -16.71 -15.98
C GLU A 86 -1.61 -15.53 -15.27
N GLU A 87 -2.39 -15.80 -14.22
CA GLU A 87 -3.05 -14.74 -13.45
C GLU A 87 -2.04 -13.86 -12.71
N GLN A 88 -0.97 -14.46 -12.19
CA GLN A 88 0.11 -13.76 -11.51
C GLN A 88 0.90 -12.88 -12.48
N GLU A 89 1.25 -13.42 -13.64
CA GLU A 89 1.99 -12.68 -14.68
C GLU A 89 1.17 -11.49 -15.19
N ARG A 90 -0.12 -11.69 -15.44
CA ARG A 90 -1.04 -10.61 -15.83
C ARG A 90 -1.12 -9.53 -14.76
N ALA A 91 -1.30 -9.93 -13.49
CA ALA A 91 -1.36 -8.99 -12.38
C ALA A 91 -0.06 -8.22 -12.16
N ALA A 92 1.09 -8.88 -12.30
CA ALA A 92 2.40 -8.23 -12.21
C ALA A 92 2.60 -7.20 -13.32
N LYS A 93 2.13 -7.47 -14.53
CA LYS A 93 2.14 -6.51 -15.64
C LYS A 93 1.24 -5.31 -15.35
N GLU A 94 0.00 -5.54 -14.92
CA GLU A 94 -0.96 -4.50 -14.55
C GLU A 94 -0.42 -3.63 -13.40
N ALA A 95 0.20 -4.24 -12.39
CA ALA A 95 0.85 -3.53 -11.29
C ALA A 95 1.95 -2.61 -11.80
N ARG A 96 2.83 -3.10 -12.69
CA ARG A 96 3.88 -2.28 -13.31
C ARG A 96 3.33 -1.12 -14.13
N GLU A 97 2.23 -1.31 -14.84
CA GLU A 97 1.57 -0.22 -15.59
C GLU A 97 1.04 0.87 -14.64
N ASN A 98 0.45 0.47 -13.51
CA ASN A 98 0.01 1.42 -12.48
C ASN A 98 1.18 2.14 -11.79
N LEU A 99 2.28 1.44 -11.52
CA LEU A 99 3.49 2.03 -10.92
C LEU A 99 4.16 3.06 -11.85
N LYS A 100 4.06 2.91 -13.18
CA LYS A 100 4.54 3.92 -14.14
C LYS A 100 3.79 5.26 -14.03
N ILE A 101 2.54 5.25 -13.56
CA ILE A 101 1.81 6.50 -13.30
C ILE A 101 2.48 7.23 -12.12
N LEU A 102 2.88 6.51 -11.07
CA LEU A 102 3.62 7.08 -9.94
C LEU A 102 5.00 7.58 -10.35
N GLU A 103 5.72 6.83 -11.19
CA GLU A 103 6.99 7.27 -11.80
C GLU A 103 6.84 8.63 -12.47
N SER A 104 5.83 8.81 -13.33
CA SER A 104 5.59 10.10 -14.01
C SER A 104 5.28 11.25 -13.04
N GLY A 105 4.65 10.96 -11.90
CA GLY A 105 4.34 11.96 -10.88
C GLY A 105 5.57 12.51 -10.14
N LEU A 106 6.70 11.80 -10.22
CA LEU A 106 8.00 12.16 -9.65
C LEU A 106 8.90 12.95 -10.61
N GLU A 107 8.48 13.18 -11.86
CA GLU A 107 9.28 13.95 -12.81
C GLU A 107 9.63 15.34 -12.26
N GLY A 108 10.94 15.62 -12.18
CA GLY A 108 11.46 16.89 -11.66
C GLY A 108 11.32 17.07 -10.14
N LYS A 109 11.01 16.00 -9.38
CA LYS A 109 10.85 16.06 -7.92
C LYS A 109 11.62 14.94 -7.24
N ARG A 110 12.11 15.20 -6.03
CA ARG A 110 12.70 14.17 -5.17
C ARG A 110 11.64 13.34 -4.44
N PHE A 111 10.60 14.02 -3.97
CA PHE A 111 9.42 13.47 -3.31
C PHE A 111 8.16 13.95 -4.02
N PHE A 112 7.02 13.29 -3.85
CA PHE A 112 5.75 13.80 -4.35
C PHE A 112 5.42 15.18 -3.75
N GLY A 113 5.87 15.44 -2.51
CA GLY A 113 5.88 16.75 -1.86
C GLY A 113 6.94 17.75 -2.35
N GLY A 114 7.72 17.44 -3.41
CA GLY A 114 8.78 18.28 -3.97
C GLY A 114 10.15 17.96 -3.35
N GLU A 115 10.76 18.94 -2.68
CA GLU A 115 12.09 18.81 -2.04
C GLU A 115 12.06 18.03 -0.71
N THR A 116 10.88 17.85 -0.15
CA THR A 116 10.63 17.37 1.20
C THR A 116 9.38 16.50 1.15
N ILE A 117 9.31 15.46 1.98
CA ILE A 117 8.14 14.56 2.00
C ILE A 117 6.83 15.33 2.20
N GLY A 118 5.76 14.81 1.60
CA GLY A 118 4.39 15.28 1.76
C GLY A 118 3.44 14.10 1.99
N PHE A 119 2.15 14.40 2.04
CA PHE A 119 1.11 13.38 2.28
C PHE A 119 1.19 12.19 1.32
N VAL A 120 1.37 12.44 0.01
CA VAL A 120 1.44 11.37 -1.00
C VAL A 120 2.63 10.45 -0.76
N ASP A 121 3.78 10.98 -0.32
CA ASP A 121 4.95 10.16 0.00
C ASP A 121 4.65 9.17 1.14
N ILE A 122 3.95 9.65 2.16
CA ILE A 122 3.55 8.85 3.31
C ILE A 122 2.48 7.83 2.92
N ALA A 123 1.50 8.22 2.11
CA ALA A 123 0.42 7.35 1.64
C ALA A 123 0.88 6.29 0.63
N ALA A 124 1.91 6.58 -0.19
CA ALA A 124 2.45 5.67 -1.17
C ALA A 124 3.61 4.82 -0.63
N GLY A 125 4.22 5.20 0.50
CA GLY A 125 5.42 4.55 1.05
C GLY A 125 5.30 3.03 1.26
N TRP A 126 4.11 2.53 1.58
CA TRP A 126 3.85 1.09 1.75
C TRP A 126 4.01 0.29 0.44
N ILE A 127 3.85 0.92 -0.73
CA ILE A 127 3.97 0.28 -2.04
C ILE A 127 5.38 -0.26 -2.24
N GLY A 128 6.39 0.54 -1.88
CA GLY A 128 7.77 0.10 -2.00
C GLY A 128 8.11 -1.06 -1.06
N CYS A 129 7.60 -1.05 0.18
CA CYS A 129 7.72 -2.19 1.09
C CYS A 129 7.08 -3.45 0.50
N SER A 130 5.89 -3.33 -0.09
CA SER A 130 5.20 -4.44 -0.76
C SER A 130 5.97 -4.96 -1.99
N ALA A 131 6.55 -4.05 -2.78
CA ALA A 131 7.36 -4.41 -3.95
C ALA A 131 8.63 -5.18 -3.54
N GLN A 132 9.31 -4.74 -2.48
CA GLN A 132 10.48 -5.42 -1.94
C GLN A 132 10.12 -6.83 -1.44
N MET A 133 9.08 -6.97 -0.63
CA MET A 133 8.64 -8.27 -0.12
C MET A 133 8.20 -9.21 -1.25
N THR A 134 7.53 -8.70 -2.28
CA THR A 134 7.16 -9.49 -3.47
C THR A 134 8.40 -10.05 -4.17
N ALA A 135 9.41 -9.22 -4.37
CA ALA A 135 10.67 -9.67 -4.97
C ALA A 135 11.38 -10.72 -4.09
N GLU A 136 11.43 -10.53 -2.78
CA GLU A 136 12.12 -11.44 -1.85
C GLU A 136 11.40 -12.78 -1.63
N ILE A 137 10.06 -12.79 -1.68
CA ILE A 137 9.27 -13.99 -1.34
C ILE A 137 8.99 -14.84 -2.56
N ILE A 138 8.62 -14.21 -3.69
CA ILE A 138 8.19 -14.92 -4.90
C ILE A 138 9.02 -14.59 -6.13
N GLY A 139 10.08 -13.79 -6.01
CA GLY A 139 11.00 -13.49 -7.10
C GLY A 139 10.45 -12.51 -8.15
N ILE A 140 9.26 -11.93 -7.92
CA ILE A 140 8.66 -10.97 -8.87
C ILE A 140 9.13 -9.57 -8.50
N LYS A 141 9.96 -8.99 -9.36
CA LYS A 141 10.37 -7.58 -9.26
C LYS A 141 9.25 -6.68 -9.80
N LEU A 142 8.59 -5.91 -8.93
CA LEU A 142 7.50 -5.01 -9.35
C LEU A 142 8.01 -3.61 -9.71
N ILE A 143 9.01 -3.10 -9.00
CA ILE A 143 9.70 -1.85 -9.33
C ILE A 143 11.01 -2.21 -10.01
N ASP A 144 11.19 -1.75 -11.24
CA ASP A 144 12.37 -2.06 -12.05
C ASP A 144 13.13 -0.80 -12.41
N VAL A 145 14.33 -0.66 -11.85
CA VAL A 145 15.22 0.51 -12.02
C VAL A 145 15.45 0.92 -13.48
N GLU A 146 15.41 -0.02 -14.43
CA GLU A 146 15.57 0.31 -15.86
C GLU A 146 14.38 1.07 -16.43
N THR A 147 13.19 0.84 -15.88
CA THR A 147 11.93 1.41 -16.39
C THR A 147 11.27 2.40 -15.44
N MET A 148 11.63 2.37 -14.17
CA MET A 148 11.10 3.20 -13.08
C MET A 148 12.25 3.69 -12.17
N PRO A 149 13.27 4.38 -12.72
CA PRO A 149 14.41 4.85 -11.94
C PRO A 149 14.05 5.91 -10.89
N LEU A 150 13.06 6.77 -11.14
CA LEU A 150 12.66 7.82 -10.19
C LEU A 150 11.94 7.20 -8.99
N LEU A 151 11.06 6.23 -9.21
CA LEU A 151 10.35 5.52 -8.17
C LEU A 151 11.28 4.66 -7.32
N ASP A 152 12.28 4.02 -7.94
CA ASP A 152 13.33 3.31 -7.22
C ASP A 152 14.13 4.27 -6.32
N SER A 153 14.60 5.39 -6.87
CA SER A 153 15.33 6.41 -6.10
C SER A 153 14.48 7.01 -4.98
N TRP A 154 13.23 7.36 -5.28
CA TRP A 154 12.27 7.89 -4.31
C TRP A 154 12.06 6.92 -3.15
N PHE A 155 11.93 5.62 -3.43
CA PHE A 155 11.74 4.62 -2.40
C PHE A 155 12.96 4.49 -1.49
N GLN A 156 14.18 4.49 -2.06
CA GLN A 156 15.41 4.48 -1.28
C GLN A 156 15.54 5.74 -0.40
N ASP A 157 15.21 6.90 -0.95
CA ASP A 157 15.20 8.16 -0.22
C ASP A 157 14.15 8.16 0.92
N PHE A 158 12.93 7.69 0.63
CA PHE A 158 11.83 7.61 1.59
C PHE A 158 12.16 6.68 2.77
N LEU A 159 12.64 5.47 2.48
CA LEU A 159 13.13 4.54 3.51
C LEU A 159 14.40 5.05 4.21
N GLY A 160 15.15 5.94 3.58
CA GLY A 160 16.32 6.60 4.14
C GLY A 160 15.99 7.53 5.32
N ILE A 161 14.77 8.04 5.39
CA ILE A 161 14.33 9.03 6.39
C ILE A 161 14.37 8.41 7.80
N PRO A 162 15.07 9.01 8.77
CA PRO A 162 15.19 8.47 10.13
C PRO A 162 13.84 8.15 10.78
N LEU A 163 12.87 9.07 10.66
CA LEU A 163 11.52 8.87 11.19
C LEU A 163 10.85 7.63 10.58
N ILE A 164 10.94 7.45 9.26
CA ILE A 164 10.36 6.27 8.59
C ILE A 164 11.05 4.99 9.08
N LYS A 165 12.39 4.99 9.20
CA LYS A 165 13.13 3.84 9.72
C LYS A 165 12.75 3.45 11.15
N GLU A 166 12.57 4.44 12.03
CA GLU A 166 12.18 4.21 13.42
C GLU A 166 10.74 3.68 13.55
N CYS A 167 9.87 4.10 12.64
CA CYS A 167 8.50 3.65 12.60
C CYS A 167 8.40 2.20 12.03
N MET A 168 9.26 1.81 11.10
CA MET A 168 9.16 0.50 10.45
C MET A 168 9.44 -0.67 11.41
N PRO A 169 8.65 -1.76 11.36
CA PRO A 169 8.98 -2.98 12.10
C PRO A 169 10.31 -3.57 11.58
N PRO A 170 11.03 -4.35 12.40
CA PRO A 170 12.23 -5.06 11.95
C PRO A 170 11.95 -5.85 10.66
N GLN A 171 12.72 -5.57 9.60
CA GLN A 171 12.45 -6.09 8.26
C GLN A 171 12.49 -7.62 8.21
N ASP A 172 13.39 -8.23 8.97
CA ASP A 172 13.52 -9.68 9.13
C ASP A 172 12.23 -10.32 9.67
N LYS A 173 11.66 -9.72 10.72
CA LYS A 173 10.41 -10.20 11.32
C LYS A 173 9.21 -9.96 10.43
N LEU A 174 9.14 -8.79 9.77
CA LEU A 174 8.08 -8.49 8.82
C LEU A 174 8.11 -9.49 7.65
N LEU A 175 9.29 -9.74 7.09
CA LEU A 175 9.48 -10.68 6.00
C LEU A 175 9.07 -12.11 6.38
N GLU A 176 9.47 -12.59 7.56
CA GLU A 176 9.08 -13.91 8.06
C GLU A 176 7.56 -14.03 8.21
N TYR A 177 6.92 -13.04 8.82
CA TYR A 177 5.46 -13.00 8.96
C TYR A 177 4.75 -13.03 7.60
N ILE A 178 5.18 -12.22 6.65
CA ILE A 178 4.57 -12.13 5.32
C ILE A 178 4.84 -13.38 4.49
N LYS A 179 5.99 -14.03 4.64
CA LYS A 179 6.27 -15.36 4.04
C LYS A 179 5.27 -16.42 4.51
N GLU A 180 5.04 -16.49 5.82
CA GLU A 180 4.08 -17.45 6.40
C GLU A 180 2.64 -17.11 5.99
N LEU A 181 2.30 -15.83 5.90
CA LEU A 181 1.01 -15.37 5.40
C LEU A 181 0.79 -15.79 3.94
N HIS A 182 1.76 -15.49 3.06
CA HIS A 182 1.73 -15.86 1.64
C HIS A 182 1.52 -17.37 1.47
N LYS A 183 2.27 -18.18 2.23
CA LYS A 183 2.15 -19.66 2.19
C LYS A 183 0.73 -20.12 2.54
N LYS A 184 0.09 -19.51 3.54
CA LYS A 184 -1.30 -19.83 3.93
C LYS A 184 -2.27 -19.47 2.82
N ILE A 185 -2.23 -18.24 2.31
CA ILE A 185 -3.12 -17.73 1.26
C ILE A 185 -3.07 -18.61 0.02
N VAL A 186 -1.85 -18.89 -0.46
CA VAL A 186 -1.63 -19.68 -1.67
C VAL A 186 -2.03 -21.15 -1.51
N THR A 187 -1.92 -21.69 -0.30
CA THR A 187 -2.33 -23.08 0.01
C THR A 187 -3.86 -23.19 0.05
N THR A 188 -4.55 -22.24 0.70
CA THR A 188 -6.01 -22.20 0.75
C THR A 188 -6.65 -21.98 -0.62
N ALA A 189 -6.01 -21.23 -1.52
CA ALA A 189 -6.47 -21.05 -2.90
C ALA A 189 -6.28 -22.30 -3.79
N SER A 190 -5.55 -23.32 -3.32
CA SER A 190 -5.27 -24.56 -4.07
C SER A 190 -6.12 -25.77 -3.62
N THR A 191 -7.01 -25.58 -2.63
CA THR A 191 -7.95 -26.58 -2.08
C THR A 191 -9.38 -26.23 -2.41
#